data_AF-A0AA39S1K6-F1
#
_entry.id   AF-A0AA39S1K6-F1
#
_cell.length_a   1.000
_cell.length_b   1.000
_cell.length_c   1.000
_cell.angle_alpha   90.00
_cell.angle_beta   90.00
_cell.angle_gamma   90.00
#
_symmetry.space_group_name_H-M   'P 1'
#
loop_
_entity.id
_entity.type
_entity.pdbx_description
1 polymer ?
#
loop_
_entity_poly.entity_id
_entity_poly.type
_entity_poly.pdbx_seq_one_letter_code
_entity_poly.pdbx_strand_id
1 'polypeptide(L)'
;MSMPKELEQVMKMRGGSVLGKRTILKSDHFPGCHNKRLTPHIDGAPNYRQADSLRVHGVAIPTIEGIRNVLKHIGAQKDGKGVRLLWISLREEPVVYINGRPFVLRDAERPFSNLEYTGINRDRVEQMEDRLKEDIIMEAARYGNKILVTDELPDGQMVDQWEPVSCDSVKTPLNVYEELQVEGYLVDYERVPVTDEKSPKEMDFDILVDKISQADLHTEVIFNCQMGRGRTTTGMVIAMLIYLNRIGASGIPKSNSIGRVFDSGSDVTDNLPNSEEAIRRGEYAVIRSLIRVLEGGVEGKKQVDKVIDKCSSMQNLREAIATYRSSILRQSDEMKREASLSFFMEYLERYYFLICFAVYIHSERDALRSSSFGHSSFADWMKARPELYSIIRRLLRRDPMGALGYASSKPSLMKIAESADGRPHEMGVVAALRNGQVLGSQTVLKSDHCPGCQSLSLPERVEGAPNFREVPGFPVYGVANPTIDGIRSVIKRIGSSKGRCPVFWHNMREETVVYINGKPFVLREVERPYKNMLEYSVYYTLFSFFIYGLLFVEVEDT
;
A
#
# COMPACT_ATOMS: atom_id res chain seq x y z
N MET A 1 28.03 -25.84 -29.99
CA MET A 1 26.93 -25.50 -29.05
C MET A 1 27.55 -24.93 -27.78
N SER A 2 27.65 -23.61 -27.65
CA SER A 2 28.13 -22.89 -26.44
C SER A 2 27.14 -21.82 -25.95
N MET A 3 25.87 -21.94 -26.34
CA MET A 3 24.81 -20.93 -26.17
C MET A 3 24.55 -20.46 -24.71
N PRO A 4 24.62 -21.29 -23.65
CA PRO A 4 24.24 -20.83 -22.30
C PRO A 4 25.17 -19.77 -21.71
N LYS A 5 26.48 -19.85 -22.01
CA LYS A 5 27.48 -18.92 -21.45
C LYS A 5 27.37 -17.53 -22.04
N GLU A 6 26.98 -17.42 -23.30
CA GLU A 6 26.87 -16.15 -24.02
C GLU A 6 25.65 -15.34 -23.52
N LEU A 7 24.51 -16.00 -23.30
CA LEU A 7 23.29 -15.36 -22.78
C LEU A 7 23.46 -14.82 -21.36
N GLU A 8 24.05 -15.62 -20.46
CA GLU A 8 24.41 -15.14 -19.13
C GLU A 8 25.39 -13.96 -19.18
N GLN A 9 26.30 -13.95 -20.16
CA GLN A 9 27.27 -12.89 -20.32
C GLN A 9 26.60 -11.58 -20.78
N VAL A 10 25.61 -11.66 -21.68
CA VAL A 10 24.78 -10.49 -22.06
C VAL A 10 24.11 -9.90 -20.82
N MET A 11 23.43 -10.73 -20.02
CA MET A 11 22.73 -10.29 -18.79
C MET A 11 23.69 -9.68 -17.74
N LYS A 12 24.95 -10.15 -17.69
CA LYS A 12 26.01 -9.62 -16.80
C LYS A 12 26.63 -8.31 -17.32
N MET A 13 26.62 -8.10 -18.64
CA MET A 13 27.18 -6.91 -19.30
C MET A 13 26.17 -5.77 -19.49
N ARG A 14 24.89 -6.00 -19.19
CA ARG A 14 23.86 -4.95 -19.18
C ARG A 14 24.31 -3.75 -18.33
N GLY A 15 24.17 -2.57 -18.90
CA GLY A 15 24.63 -1.31 -18.30
C GLY A 15 23.66 -0.17 -18.51
N GLY A 16 22.40 -0.47 -18.85
CA GLY A 16 21.33 0.50 -18.95
C GLY A 16 20.98 1.09 -17.59
N SER A 17 20.32 2.24 -17.61
CA SER A 17 19.87 2.94 -16.40
C SER A 17 18.71 2.22 -15.70
N VAL A 18 17.91 1.48 -16.46
CA VAL A 18 16.78 0.64 -16.03
C VAL A 18 17.04 -0.82 -16.40
N LEU A 19 17.45 -1.10 -17.65
CA LEU A 19 17.88 -2.43 -18.08
C LEU A 19 19.31 -2.71 -17.61
N GLY A 20 19.44 -2.95 -16.32
CA GLY A 20 20.71 -3.14 -15.63
C GLY A 20 21.18 -4.60 -15.54
N LYS A 21 22.32 -4.80 -14.88
CA LYS A 21 22.85 -6.13 -14.57
C LYS A 21 21.83 -6.97 -13.80
N ARG A 22 21.80 -8.28 -14.06
CA ARG A 22 20.89 -9.25 -13.40
C ARG A 22 19.40 -8.96 -13.65
N THR A 23 19.07 -8.20 -14.68
CA THR A 23 17.68 -8.02 -15.12
C THR A 23 17.41 -8.74 -16.44
N ILE A 24 16.18 -9.17 -16.65
CA ILE A 24 15.68 -9.73 -17.90
C ILE A 24 14.46 -8.95 -18.42
N LEU A 25 14.23 -9.01 -19.73
CA LEU A 25 13.00 -8.55 -20.36
C LEU A 25 12.10 -9.74 -20.57
N LYS A 26 11.20 -9.97 -19.63
CA LYS A 26 10.27 -11.09 -19.69
C LYS A 26 9.03 -10.69 -20.49
N SER A 27 8.60 -11.56 -21.39
CA SER A 27 7.31 -11.45 -22.06
C SER A 27 6.19 -11.46 -21.02
N ASP A 28 5.38 -10.41 -21.06
CA ASP A 28 4.31 -10.21 -20.09
C ASP A 28 2.96 -10.75 -20.58
N HIS A 29 2.89 -11.08 -21.87
CA HIS A 29 1.79 -11.81 -22.49
C HIS A 29 2.19 -13.28 -22.67
N PHE A 30 1.88 -14.10 -21.67
CA PHE A 30 2.28 -15.53 -21.59
C PHE A 30 1.06 -16.47 -21.52
N PRO A 31 1.19 -17.77 -21.83
CA PRO A 31 0.05 -18.70 -21.87
C PRO A 31 -0.79 -18.72 -20.59
N GLY A 32 -0.14 -18.64 -19.42
CA GLY A 32 -0.79 -18.61 -18.10
C GLY A 32 -1.61 -17.36 -17.80
N CYS A 33 -1.48 -16.28 -18.59
CA CYS A 33 -2.29 -15.08 -18.38
C CYS A 33 -3.74 -15.20 -18.90
N HIS A 34 -4.10 -16.31 -19.56
CA HIS A 34 -5.43 -16.53 -20.15
C HIS A 34 -6.32 -17.45 -19.30
N ASN A 35 -7.39 -16.89 -18.75
CA ASN A 35 -8.49 -17.65 -18.17
C ASN A 35 -9.52 -17.99 -19.27
N LYS A 36 -9.43 -19.22 -19.77
CA LYS A 36 -10.30 -19.72 -20.86
C LYS A 36 -11.80 -19.75 -20.52
N ARG A 37 -12.18 -19.60 -19.25
CA ARG A 37 -13.59 -19.57 -18.81
C ARG A 37 -14.27 -18.21 -19.01
N LEU A 38 -13.50 -17.14 -19.23
CA LEU A 38 -14.06 -15.82 -19.48
C LEU A 38 -14.50 -15.68 -20.93
N THR A 39 -15.63 -15.02 -21.13
CA THR A 39 -16.15 -14.64 -22.44
C THR A 39 -16.55 -13.16 -22.44
N PRO A 40 -16.42 -12.45 -23.57
CA PRO A 40 -15.91 -12.92 -24.86
C PRO A 40 -14.38 -13.08 -24.90
N HIS A 41 -13.88 -13.92 -25.80
CA HIS A 41 -12.46 -14.02 -26.12
C HIS A 41 -12.10 -12.98 -27.17
N ILE A 42 -11.17 -12.08 -26.85
CA ILE A 42 -10.63 -11.08 -27.78
C ILE A 42 -9.18 -11.42 -28.06
N ASP A 43 -8.84 -11.60 -29.33
CA ASP A 43 -7.49 -11.98 -29.74
C ASP A 43 -6.46 -10.91 -29.33
N GLY A 44 -5.36 -11.35 -28.71
CA GLY A 44 -4.33 -10.49 -28.13
C GLY A 44 -4.73 -9.74 -26.85
N ALA A 45 -5.93 -9.94 -26.31
CA ALA A 45 -6.45 -9.24 -25.12
C ALA A 45 -6.99 -10.23 -24.07
N PRO A 46 -6.11 -10.84 -23.27
CA PRO A 46 -6.50 -11.86 -22.30
C PRO A 46 -7.45 -11.34 -21.23
N ASN A 47 -8.32 -12.21 -20.72
CA ASN A 47 -9.22 -11.94 -19.59
C ASN A 47 -10.11 -10.72 -19.72
N TYR A 48 -10.39 -10.30 -20.96
CA TYR A 48 -11.38 -9.27 -21.24
C TYR A 48 -12.74 -9.67 -20.64
N ARG A 49 -13.40 -8.71 -19.99
CA ARG A 49 -14.74 -8.88 -19.42
C ARG A 49 -15.39 -7.53 -19.12
N GLN A 50 -16.72 -7.55 -19.07
CA GLN A 50 -17.55 -6.40 -18.69
C GLN A 50 -18.27 -6.68 -17.37
N ALA A 51 -18.41 -5.67 -16.51
CA ALA A 51 -19.16 -5.77 -15.26
C ALA A 51 -20.67 -5.65 -15.52
N ASP A 52 -21.38 -6.79 -15.58
CA ASP A 52 -22.85 -6.87 -15.53
C ASP A 52 -23.61 -5.92 -16.49
N SER A 53 -23.11 -5.82 -17.73
CA SER A 53 -23.59 -4.92 -18.80
C SER A 53 -23.50 -3.41 -18.53
N LEU A 54 -22.72 -3.01 -17.52
CA LEU A 54 -22.39 -1.62 -17.22
C LEU A 54 -21.10 -1.20 -17.94
N ARG A 55 -20.82 0.11 -17.93
CA ARG A 55 -19.77 0.72 -18.75
C ARG A 55 -18.33 0.51 -18.26
N VAL A 56 -18.10 -0.57 -17.53
CA VAL A 56 -16.85 -0.85 -16.83
C VAL A 56 -16.31 -2.20 -17.27
N HIS A 57 -15.08 -2.19 -17.77
CA HIS A 57 -14.41 -3.33 -18.39
C HIS A 57 -13.09 -3.62 -17.68
N GLY A 58 -12.65 -4.87 -17.77
CA GLY A 58 -11.36 -5.30 -17.26
C GLY A 58 -10.66 -6.22 -18.24
N VAL A 59 -9.35 -6.07 -18.39
CA VAL A 59 -8.52 -6.89 -19.26
C VAL A 59 -7.16 -7.16 -18.60
N ALA A 60 -6.51 -8.26 -18.96
CA ALA A 60 -5.09 -8.48 -18.66
C ALA A 60 -4.22 -7.65 -19.63
N ILE A 61 -2.89 -7.72 -19.50
CA ILE A 61 -1.99 -6.99 -20.39
C ILE A 61 -2.19 -7.42 -21.85
N PRO A 62 -2.64 -6.53 -22.75
CA PRO A 62 -2.87 -6.88 -24.14
C PRO A 62 -1.64 -6.60 -25.01
N THR A 63 -1.57 -7.25 -26.18
CA THR A 63 -0.72 -6.81 -27.30
C THR A 63 -1.27 -5.52 -27.91
N ILE A 64 -0.48 -4.81 -28.73
CA ILE A 64 -0.99 -3.61 -29.43
C ILE A 64 -2.21 -3.96 -30.30
N GLU A 65 -2.17 -5.09 -31.01
CA GLU A 65 -3.34 -5.53 -31.79
C GLU A 65 -4.51 -5.94 -30.90
N GLY A 66 -4.23 -6.52 -29.73
CA GLY A 66 -5.24 -6.78 -28.70
C GLY A 66 -5.94 -5.51 -28.24
N ILE A 67 -5.21 -4.41 -28.04
CA ILE A 67 -5.80 -3.10 -27.71
C ILE A 67 -6.73 -2.68 -28.84
N ARG A 68 -6.29 -2.72 -30.10
CA ARG A 68 -7.16 -2.40 -31.25
C ARG A 68 -8.41 -3.26 -31.30
N ASN A 69 -8.28 -4.56 -31.06
CA ASN A 69 -9.41 -5.49 -31.04
C ASN A 69 -10.41 -5.17 -29.92
N VAL A 70 -9.93 -4.79 -28.73
CA VAL A 70 -10.79 -4.32 -27.62
C VAL A 70 -11.50 -3.02 -28.01
N LEU A 71 -10.78 -2.05 -28.56
CA LEU A 71 -11.35 -0.77 -29.00
C LEU A 71 -12.45 -0.97 -30.06
N LYS A 72 -12.21 -1.85 -31.04
CA LYS A 72 -13.20 -2.24 -32.06
C LYS A 72 -14.41 -2.93 -31.43
N HIS A 73 -14.18 -3.86 -30.50
CA HIS A 73 -15.24 -4.59 -29.82
C HIS A 73 -16.17 -3.66 -29.01
N ILE A 74 -15.61 -2.69 -28.29
CA ILE A 74 -16.38 -1.68 -27.54
C ILE A 74 -17.04 -0.65 -28.48
N GLY A 75 -16.45 -0.42 -29.66
CA GLY A 75 -16.97 0.49 -30.67
C GLY A 75 -16.35 1.89 -30.63
N ALA A 76 -15.12 2.01 -30.12
CA ALA A 76 -14.34 3.23 -29.97
C ALA A 76 -13.50 3.61 -31.22
N GLN A 77 -13.75 2.98 -32.37
CA GLN A 77 -13.12 3.32 -33.65
C GLN A 77 -13.84 4.48 -34.34
N LYS A 78 -13.14 5.18 -35.25
CA LYS A 78 -13.64 6.36 -35.99
C LYS A 78 -14.98 6.12 -36.71
N ASP A 79 -15.12 4.98 -37.39
CA ASP A 79 -16.35 4.58 -38.11
C ASP A 79 -17.31 3.74 -37.24
N GLY A 80 -17.06 3.71 -35.93
CA GLY A 80 -17.81 2.92 -34.95
C GLY A 80 -19.02 3.66 -34.40
N LYS A 81 -19.43 3.27 -33.20
CA LYS A 81 -20.56 3.89 -32.48
C LYS A 81 -20.22 5.27 -31.90
N GLY A 82 -19.00 5.77 -32.11
CA GLY A 82 -18.53 7.03 -31.53
C GLY A 82 -18.32 6.95 -30.01
N VAL A 83 -18.08 5.76 -29.46
CA VAL A 83 -17.92 5.55 -28.02
C VAL A 83 -16.56 6.05 -27.57
N ARG A 84 -16.53 6.93 -26.57
CA ARG A 84 -15.28 7.31 -25.88
C ARG A 84 -14.91 6.26 -24.85
N LEU A 85 -13.63 5.92 -24.77
CA LEU A 85 -13.09 4.97 -23.81
C LEU A 85 -11.98 5.62 -22.98
N LEU A 86 -12.07 5.50 -21.65
CA LEU A 86 -10.97 5.82 -20.74
C LEU A 86 -10.24 4.53 -20.36
N TRP A 87 -8.99 4.39 -20.80
CA TRP A 87 -8.14 3.25 -20.51
C TRP A 87 -7.19 3.54 -19.34
N ILE A 88 -7.39 2.86 -18.22
CA ILE A 88 -6.62 3.05 -16.99
C ILE A 88 -5.73 1.82 -16.72
N SER A 89 -4.42 2.01 -16.81
CA SER A 89 -3.44 1.00 -16.39
C SER A 89 -3.13 1.14 -14.90
N LEU A 90 -3.30 0.06 -14.14
CA LEU A 90 -3.02 0.01 -12.70
C LEU A 90 -1.62 -0.51 -12.35
N ARG A 91 -0.70 -0.49 -13.33
CA ARG A 91 0.62 -1.13 -13.18
C ARG A 91 1.66 -0.21 -12.58
N GLU A 92 2.36 -0.66 -11.55
CA GLU A 92 3.57 0.03 -11.07
C GLU A 92 4.85 -0.45 -11.75
N GLU A 93 4.80 -1.61 -12.41
CA GLU A 93 5.94 -2.17 -13.11
C GLU A 93 6.12 -1.44 -14.46
N PRO A 94 7.35 -1.04 -14.85
CA PRO A 94 7.59 -0.45 -16.16
C PRO A 94 7.39 -1.49 -17.26
N VAL A 95 6.61 -1.12 -18.28
CA VAL A 95 6.26 -1.96 -19.44
C VAL A 95 6.83 -1.33 -20.70
N VAL A 96 7.25 -2.17 -21.64
CA VAL A 96 7.64 -1.74 -22.98
C VAL A 96 7.03 -2.69 -24.01
N TYR A 97 6.59 -2.14 -25.13
CA TYR A 97 6.14 -2.93 -26.28
C TYR A 97 7.29 -3.09 -27.27
N ILE A 98 7.58 -4.33 -27.67
CA ILE A 98 8.56 -4.65 -28.72
C ILE A 98 7.82 -5.46 -29.80
N ASN A 99 7.82 -4.97 -31.04
CA ASN A 99 7.08 -5.57 -32.15
C ASN A 99 5.59 -5.85 -31.82
N GLY A 100 4.98 -4.95 -31.06
CA GLY A 100 3.58 -5.06 -30.64
C GLY A 100 3.31 -5.99 -29.45
N ARG A 101 4.32 -6.68 -28.91
CA ARG A 101 4.19 -7.56 -27.73
C ARG A 101 4.66 -6.84 -26.46
N PRO A 102 3.96 -6.98 -25.32
CA PRO A 102 4.37 -6.35 -24.06
C PRO A 102 5.46 -7.16 -23.34
N PHE A 103 6.47 -6.46 -22.84
CA PHE A 103 7.56 -6.98 -22.03
C PHE A 103 7.68 -6.18 -20.72
N VAL A 104 8.13 -6.86 -19.67
CA VAL A 104 8.32 -6.30 -18.34
C VAL A 104 9.72 -6.62 -17.82
N LEU A 105 10.30 -5.70 -17.06
CA LEU A 105 11.58 -5.91 -16.39
C LEU A 105 11.42 -6.89 -15.21
N ARG A 106 12.30 -7.88 -15.11
CA ARG A 106 12.35 -8.83 -13.97
C ARG A 106 13.78 -9.01 -13.48
N ASP A 107 13.92 -9.43 -12.23
CA ASP A 107 15.18 -9.97 -11.71
C ASP A 107 15.43 -11.35 -12.34
N ALA A 108 16.65 -11.58 -12.82
CA ALA A 108 17.05 -12.83 -13.46
C ALA A 108 17.01 -14.04 -12.50
N GLU A 109 17.26 -13.83 -11.19
CA GLU A 109 17.20 -14.88 -10.16
C GLU A 109 15.76 -15.13 -9.70
N ARG A 110 14.85 -14.16 -9.91
CA ARG A 110 13.44 -14.24 -9.50
C ARG A 110 12.49 -13.82 -10.63
N PRO A 111 12.52 -14.51 -11.79
CA PRO A 111 11.81 -14.08 -13.01
C PRO A 111 10.28 -14.07 -12.88
N PHE A 112 9.74 -14.80 -11.90
CA PHE A 112 8.30 -14.87 -11.60
C PHE A 112 7.83 -13.82 -10.57
N SER A 113 8.74 -13.11 -9.90
CA SER A 113 8.40 -12.08 -8.89
C SER A 113 8.34 -10.68 -9.54
N ASN A 114 7.35 -9.87 -9.18
CA ASN A 114 7.31 -8.45 -9.59
C ASN A 114 8.42 -7.67 -8.90
N LEU A 115 8.99 -6.69 -9.60
CA LEU A 115 9.86 -5.69 -8.99
C LEU A 115 8.95 -4.65 -8.33
N GLU A 116 8.92 -4.64 -7.00
CA GLU A 116 8.07 -3.73 -6.23
C GLU A 116 8.76 -2.37 -6.02
N TYR A 117 8.11 -1.29 -6.45
CA TYR A 117 8.57 0.09 -6.21
C TYR A 117 7.70 0.83 -5.19
N THR A 118 6.64 0.17 -4.68
CA THR A 118 5.69 0.57 -3.63
C THR A 118 5.47 2.10 -3.51
N GLY A 119 4.38 2.59 -4.10
CA GLY A 119 4.00 4.01 -4.02
C GLY A 119 4.72 4.93 -5.00
N ILE A 120 5.23 4.36 -6.08
CA ILE A 120 5.73 5.12 -7.23
C ILE A 120 4.57 5.89 -7.89
N ASN A 121 4.81 7.12 -8.34
CA ASN A 121 3.80 7.91 -9.04
C ASN A 121 3.88 7.70 -10.57
N ARG A 122 2.86 8.18 -11.29
CA ARG A 122 2.76 8.08 -12.75
C ARG A 122 4.03 8.55 -13.47
N ASP A 123 4.44 9.80 -13.22
CA ASP A 123 5.57 10.43 -13.93
C ASP A 123 6.85 9.61 -13.81
N ARG A 124 7.12 9.06 -12.62
CA ARG A 124 8.32 8.26 -12.38
C ARG A 124 8.27 6.91 -13.09
N VAL A 125 7.10 6.27 -13.18
CA VAL A 125 6.95 5.03 -13.95
C VAL A 125 7.14 5.30 -15.44
N GLU A 126 6.49 6.33 -15.99
CA GLU A 126 6.61 6.67 -17.42
C GLU A 126 8.05 7.06 -17.79
N GLN A 127 8.75 7.84 -16.95
CA GLN A 127 10.19 8.12 -17.12
C GLN A 127 11.08 6.88 -17.03
N MET A 128 10.67 5.85 -16.29
CA MET A 128 11.37 4.56 -16.29
C MET A 128 11.11 3.78 -17.57
N GLU A 129 9.90 3.85 -18.12
CA GLU A 129 9.53 3.23 -19.40
C GLU A 129 10.29 3.88 -20.57
N ASP A 130 10.43 5.20 -20.59
CA ASP A 130 11.21 5.93 -21.60
C ASP A 130 12.69 5.53 -21.56
N ARG A 131 13.30 5.56 -20.36
CA ARG A 131 14.69 5.12 -20.19
C ARG A 131 14.88 3.63 -20.50
N LEU A 132 13.90 2.79 -20.21
CA LEU A 132 13.93 1.37 -20.58
C LEU A 132 13.93 1.21 -22.10
N LYS A 133 13.12 1.99 -22.83
CA LYS A 133 13.13 2.04 -24.29
C LYS A 133 14.51 2.47 -24.82
N GLU A 134 15.11 3.51 -24.27
CA GLU A 134 16.46 3.96 -24.63
C GLU A 134 17.52 2.87 -24.38
N ASP A 135 17.48 2.23 -23.21
CA ASP A 135 18.39 1.15 -22.87
C ASP A 135 18.29 -0.03 -23.84
N ILE A 136 17.07 -0.40 -24.25
CA ILE A 136 16.82 -1.45 -25.24
C ILE A 136 17.44 -1.11 -26.59
N ILE A 137 17.24 0.11 -27.08
CA ILE A 137 17.79 0.56 -28.36
C ILE A 137 19.33 0.56 -28.30
N MET A 138 19.91 1.06 -27.19
CA MET A 138 21.36 1.08 -27.00
C MET A 138 21.98 -0.33 -26.89
N GLU A 139 21.33 -1.25 -26.17
CA GLU A 139 21.77 -2.64 -26.09
C GLU A 139 21.64 -3.33 -27.45
N ALA A 140 20.51 -3.15 -28.15
CA ALA A 140 20.27 -3.76 -29.45
C ALA A 140 21.30 -3.35 -30.50
N ALA A 141 21.74 -2.09 -30.50
CA ALA A 141 22.79 -1.59 -31.40
C ALA A 141 24.12 -2.35 -31.24
N ARG A 142 24.42 -2.89 -30.05
CA ARG A 142 25.63 -3.69 -29.79
C ARG A 142 25.52 -5.12 -30.30
N TYR A 143 24.30 -5.63 -30.47
CA TYR A 143 24.01 -7.01 -30.82
C TYR A 143 23.33 -7.14 -32.19
N GLY A 144 23.68 -6.25 -33.13
CA GLY A 144 23.20 -6.32 -34.51
C GLY A 144 21.70 -6.06 -34.64
N ASN A 145 21.19 -5.06 -33.92
CA ASN A 145 19.78 -4.67 -33.87
C ASN A 145 18.88 -5.78 -33.31
N LYS A 146 19.36 -6.50 -32.29
CA LYS A 146 18.58 -7.52 -31.58
C LYS A 146 18.71 -7.34 -30.08
N ILE A 147 17.63 -7.53 -29.35
CA ILE A 147 17.59 -7.49 -27.89
C ILE A 147 17.30 -8.88 -27.35
N LEU A 148 17.92 -9.23 -26.21
CA LEU A 148 17.63 -10.49 -25.55
C LEU A 148 16.38 -10.37 -24.67
N VAL A 149 15.37 -11.18 -24.99
CA VAL A 149 14.10 -11.30 -24.24
C VAL A 149 13.89 -12.73 -23.76
N THR A 150 13.06 -12.89 -22.74
CA THR A 150 12.74 -14.19 -22.13
C THR A 150 11.24 -14.46 -22.23
N ASP A 151 10.86 -15.57 -22.86
CA ASP A 151 9.48 -16.04 -22.92
C ASP A 151 9.21 -17.13 -21.87
N GLU A 152 7.96 -17.23 -21.42
CA GLU A 152 7.50 -18.29 -20.53
C GLU A 152 6.63 -19.28 -21.31
N LEU A 153 7.05 -20.54 -21.35
CA LEU A 153 6.32 -21.63 -22.00
C LEU A 153 5.15 -22.12 -21.13
N PRO A 154 4.18 -22.87 -21.69
CA PRO A 154 3.02 -23.38 -20.93
C PRO A 154 3.38 -24.28 -19.73
N ASP A 155 4.55 -24.90 -19.73
CA ASP A 155 5.08 -25.72 -18.64
C ASP A 155 5.84 -24.90 -17.57
N GLY A 156 5.90 -23.57 -17.74
CA GLY A 156 6.61 -22.65 -16.86
C GLY A 156 8.11 -22.51 -17.18
N GLN A 157 8.62 -23.17 -18.22
CA GLN A 157 10.02 -23.02 -18.62
C GLN A 157 10.28 -21.63 -19.19
N MET A 158 11.39 -21.01 -18.76
CA MET A 158 11.89 -19.75 -19.32
C MET A 158 12.79 -20.03 -20.52
N VAL A 159 12.54 -19.35 -21.63
CA VAL A 159 13.31 -19.49 -22.88
C VAL A 159 13.78 -18.13 -23.35
N ASP A 160 15.09 -17.97 -23.44
CA ASP A 160 15.72 -16.76 -23.96
C ASP A 160 15.77 -16.78 -25.49
N GLN A 161 15.49 -15.63 -26.10
CA GLN A 161 15.51 -15.46 -27.55
C GLN A 161 15.94 -14.05 -27.94
N TRP A 162 16.54 -13.95 -29.13
CA TRP A 162 16.93 -12.68 -29.73
C TRP A 162 15.78 -12.11 -30.54
N GLU A 163 15.23 -11.00 -30.07
CA GLU A 163 14.14 -10.27 -30.73
C GLU A 163 14.74 -9.15 -31.61
N PRO A 164 14.41 -9.07 -32.91
CA PRO A 164 14.86 -7.96 -33.76
C PRO A 164 14.22 -6.64 -33.35
N VAL A 165 15.00 -5.57 -33.32
CA VAL A 165 14.57 -4.25 -32.85
C VAL A 165 14.99 -3.17 -33.85
N SER A 166 14.05 -2.28 -34.16
CA SER A 166 14.27 -0.98 -34.77
C SER A 166 13.83 0.15 -33.83
N CYS A 167 14.07 1.40 -34.19
CA CYS A 167 13.60 2.54 -33.40
C CYS A 167 12.07 2.58 -33.30
N ASP A 168 11.36 2.16 -34.36
CA ASP A 168 9.89 2.18 -34.43
C ASP A 168 9.25 0.95 -33.78
N SER A 169 10.01 -0.14 -33.59
CA SER A 169 9.47 -1.36 -32.98
C SER A 169 9.32 -1.28 -31.47
N VAL A 170 9.99 -0.33 -30.80
CA VAL A 170 10.00 -0.19 -29.33
C VAL A 170 9.16 1.01 -28.91
N LYS A 171 8.09 0.74 -28.15
CA LYS A 171 7.11 1.77 -27.74
C LYS A 171 6.83 1.68 -26.25
N THR A 172 6.74 2.82 -25.58
CA THR A 172 6.17 2.88 -24.23
C THR A 172 4.65 2.76 -24.31
N PRO A 173 3.95 2.36 -23.23
CA PRO A 173 2.50 2.36 -23.20
C PRO A 173 1.90 3.69 -23.64
N LEU A 174 2.44 4.81 -23.17
CA LEU A 174 1.97 6.15 -23.57
C LEU A 174 2.06 6.35 -25.09
N ASN A 175 3.21 6.05 -25.70
CA ASN A 175 3.38 6.17 -27.17
C ASN A 175 2.35 5.31 -27.93
N VAL A 176 2.04 4.11 -27.42
CA VAL A 176 1.04 3.23 -28.06
C VAL A 176 -0.34 3.91 -28.08
N TYR A 177 -0.79 4.49 -26.98
CA TYR A 177 -2.10 5.15 -26.94
C TYR A 177 -2.14 6.47 -27.71
N GLU A 178 -1.06 7.25 -27.70
CA GLU A 178 -0.94 8.46 -28.54
C GLU A 178 -1.06 8.13 -30.03
N GLU A 179 -0.40 7.06 -30.49
CA GLU A 179 -0.53 6.60 -31.87
C GLU A 179 -1.94 6.12 -32.20
N LEU A 180 -2.59 5.38 -31.28
CA LEU A 180 -3.98 4.94 -31.47
C LEU A 180 -4.94 6.13 -31.57
N GLN A 181 -4.71 7.20 -30.83
CA GLN A 181 -5.48 8.44 -30.96
C GLN A 181 -5.28 9.08 -32.35
N VAL A 182 -4.05 9.10 -32.86
CA VAL A 182 -3.73 9.58 -34.22
C VAL A 182 -4.37 8.69 -35.30
N GLU A 183 -4.43 7.37 -35.08
CA GLU A 183 -5.17 6.42 -35.93
C GLU A 183 -6.70 6.66 -35.91
N GLY A 184 -7.20 7.52 -35.02
CA GLY A 184 -8.60 7.93 -34.94
C GLY A 184 -9.44 7.13 -33.94
N TYR A 185 -8.82 6.36 -33.04
CA TYR A 185 -9.53 5.74 -31.92
C TYR A 185 -9.86 6.77 -30.84
N LEU A 186 -11.07 6.68 -30.29
CA LEU A 186 -11.58 7.55 -29.23
C LEU A 186 -11.19 6.99 -27.85
N VAL A 187 -9.89 6.91 -27.58
CA VAL A 187 -9.34 6.37 -26.33
C VAL A 187 -8.48 7.41 -25.62
N ASP A 188 -8.73 7.63 -24.34
CA ASP A 188 -7.88 8.41 -23.45
C ASP A 188 -7.10 7.44 -22.55
N TYR A 189 -5.80 7.67 -22.36
CA TYR A 189 -4.94 6.80 -21.54
C TYR A 189 -4.55 7.46 -20.22
N GLU A 190 -4.65 6.69 -19.14
CA GLU A 190 -4.25 7.09 -17.80
C GLU A 190 -3.48 5.97 -17.10
N ARG A 191 -2.54 6.35 -16.24
CA ARG A 191 -1.69 5.43 -15.47
C ARG A 191 -1.81 5.74 -13.98
N VAL A 192 -2.28 4.76 -13.21
CA VAL A 192 -2.40 4.85 -11.74
C VAL A 192 -1.61 3.68 -11.11
N PRO A 193 -0.33 3.86 -10.79
CA PRO A 193 0.54 2.77 -10.32
C PRO A 193 0.10 2.18 -8.97
N VAL A 194 -0.53 1.01 -8.99
CA VAL A 194 -0.91 0.28 -7.77
C VAL A 194 0.01 -0.92 -7.57
N THR A 195 0.52 -1.07 -6.35
CA THR A 195 1.36 -2.20 -5.97
C THR A 195 0.62 -3.52 -6.06
N ASP A 196 1.26 -4.51 -6.66
CA ASP A 196 0.64 -5.81 -6.87
C ASP A 196 0.31 -6.49 -5.54
N GLU A 197 -0.83 -7.17 -5.51
CA GLU A 197 -1.38 -7.87 -4.33
C GLU A 197 -1.65 -7.03 -3.07
N LYS A 198 -1.31 -5.73 -3.04
CA LYS A 198 -1.60 -4.81 -1.92
C LYS A 198 -2.91 -4.03 -2.11
N SER A 199 -3.42 -3.41 -1.05
CA SER A 199 -4.53 -2.46 -1.17
C SER A 199 -4.08 -1.20 -1.92
N PRO A 200 -4.90 -0.59 -2.80
CA PRO A 200 -4.65 0.78 -3.27
C PRO A 200 -4.52 1.73 -2.09
N LYS A 201 -3.65 2.73 -2.23
CA LYS A 201 -3.51 3.83 -1.28
C LYS A 201 -4.62 4.84 -1.47
N GLU A 202 -4.87 5.68 -0.48
CA GLU A 202 -5.95 6.67 -0.53
C GLU A 202 -5.80 7.63 -1.72
N MET A 203 -4.58 8.07 -2.01
CA MET A 203 -4.27 8.88 -3.19
C MET A 203 -4.64 8.20 -4.52
N ASP A 204 -4.56 6.86 -4.59
CA ASP A 204 -4.96 6.14 -5.80
C ASP A 204 -6.47 6.26 -6.05
N PHE A 205 -7.27 6.24 -4.98
CA PHE A 205 -8.71 6.51 -5.07
C PHE A 205 -8.98 7.94 -5.54
N ASP A 206 -8.23 8.91 -5.03
CA ASP A 206 -8.40 10.32 -5.42
C ASP A 206 -8.11 10.56 -6.89
N ILE A 207 -7.02 9.98 -7.41
CA ILE A 207 -6.68 10.05 -8.83
C ILE A 207 -7.80 9.40 -9.68
N LEU A 208 -8.31 8.24 -9.26
CA LEU A 208 -9.40 7.57 -9.98
C LEU A 208 -10.70 8.38 -9.94
N VAL A 209 -11.05 8.98 -8.79
CA VAL A 209 -12.22 9.84 -8.66
C VAL A 209 -12.11 11.03 -9.60
N ASP A 210 -10.99 11.75 -9.59
CA ASP A 210 -10.77 12.91 -10.45
C ASP A 210 -10.95 12.54 -11.93
N LYS A 211 -10.25 11.50 -12.38
CA LYS A 211 -10.24 11.09 -13.79
C LYS A 211 -11.59 10.57 -14.27
N ILE A 212 -12.26 9.73 -13.49
CA ILE A 212 -13.55 9.15 -13.87
C ILE A 212 -14.68 10.19 -13.78
N SER A 213 -14.58 11.16 -12.87
CA SER A 213 -15.60 12.20 -12.72
C SER A 213 -15.55 13.24 -13.84
N GLN A 214 -14.35 13.52 -14.39
CA GLN A 214 -14.18 14.38 -15.56
C GLN A 214 -14.72 13.74 -16.85
N ALA A 215 -14.82 12.41 -16.92
CA ALA A 215 -15.39 11.71 -18.07
C ALA A 215 -16.92 11.84 -18.13
N ASP A 216 -17.46 11.88 -19.36
CA ASP A 216 -18.90 11.85 -19.60
C ASP A 216 -19.55 10.54 -19.07
N LEU A 217 -20.84 10.59 -18.73
CA LEU A 217 -21.58 9.41 -18.23
C LEU A 217 -21.70 8.27 -19.25
N HIS A 218 -21.53 8.57 -20.54
CA HIS A 218 -21.52 7.59 -21.63
C HIS A 218 -20.12 7.07 -21.97
N THR A 219 -19.06 7.63 -21.38
CA THR A 219 -17.70 7.13 -21.55
C THR A 219 -17.59 5.74 -20.93
N GLU A 220 -17.05 4.80 -21.69
CA GLU A 220 -16.69 3.47 -21.20
C GLU A 220 -15.36 3.56 -20.43
N VAL A 221 -15.19 2.80 -19.36
CA VAL A 221 -13.95 2.78 -18.57
C VAL A 221 -13.39 1.36 -18.57
N ILE A 222 -12.12 1.20 -18.96
CA ILE A 222 -11.43 -0.09 -18.93
C ILE A 222 -10.22 -0.04 -18.03
N PHE A 223 -10.03 -1.11 -17.25
CA PHE A 223 -8.87 -1.29 -16.39
C PHE A 223 -7.99 -2.43 -16.87
N ASN A 224 -6.67 -2.24 -16.84
CA ASN A 224 -5.73 -3.34 -17.01
C ASN A 224 -4.65 -3.39 -15.93
N CYS A 225 -4.19 -4.59 -15.66
CA CYS A 225 -2.96 -4.86 -14.92
C CYS A 225 -2.21 -6.00 -15.63
N GLN A 226 -1.28 -6.69 -14.96
CA GLN A 226 -0.60 -7.83 -15.57
C GLN A 226 -1.59 -8.94 -15.98
N MET A 227 -2.23 -9.60 -15.01
CA MET A 227 -3.13 -10.74 -15.26
C MET A 227 -4.60 -10.33 -15.41
N GLY A 228 -4.93 -9.05 -15.27
CA GLY A 228 -6.31 -8.60 -15.27
C GLY A 228 -7.11 -9.10 -14.07
N ARG A 229 -6.46 -9.45 -12.95
CA ARG A 229 -7.07 -10.10 -11.77
C ARG A 229 -7.29 -9.11 -10.62
N GLY A 230 -6.42 -9.08 -9.61
CA GLY A 230 -6.62 -8.32 -8.36
C GLY A 230 -6.76 -6.80 -8.57
N ARG A 231 -5.71 -6.16 -9.11
CA ARG A 231 -5.71 -4.71 -9.40
C ARG A 231 -6.86 -4.30 -10.32
N THR A 232 -6.97 -4.94 -11.48
CA THR A 232 -8.07 -4.68 -12.44
C THR A 232 -9.46 -4.77 -11.82
N THR A 233 -9.77 -5.87 -11.12
CA THR A 233 -11.09 -6.00 -10.47
C THR A 233 -11.31 -4.92 -9.43
N THR A 234 -10.27 -4.50 -8.71
CA THR A 234 -10.37 -3.41 -7.72
C THR A 234 -10.70 -2.08 -8.39
N GLY A 235 -10.01 -1.73 -9.49
CA GLY A 235 -10.34 -0.55 -10.30
C GLY A 235 -11.76 -0.59 -10.85
N MET A 236 -12.21 -1.76 -11.33
CA MET A 236 -13.58 -1.95 -11.79
C MET A 236 -14.60 -1.70 -10.67
N VAL A 237 -14.35 -2.19 -9.44
CA VAL A 237 -15.22 -1.95 -8.29
C VAL A 237 -15.28 -0.46 -7.95
N ILE A 238 -14.14 0.23 -7.93
CA ILE A 238 -14.07 1.68 -7.65
C ILE A 238 -14.86 2.47 -8.70
N ALA A 239 -14.63 2.21 -9.99
CA ALA A 239 -15.35 2.88 -11.08
C ALA A 239 -16.86 2.63 -11.04
N MET A 240 -17.27 1.41 -10.69
CA MET A 240 -18.67 1.05 -10.52
C MET A 240 -19.32 1.78 -9.35
N LEU A 241 -18.62 1.93 -8.22
CA LEU A 241 -19.10 2.71 -7.07
C LEU A 241 -19.30 4.18 -7.43
N ILE A 242 -18.33 4.79 -8.13
CA ILE A 242 -18.41 6.16 -8.66
C ILE A 242 -19.60 6.28 -9.62
N TYR A 243 -19.69 5.40 -10.62
CA TYR A 243 -20.75 5.43 -11.63
C TYR A 243 -22.14 5.30 -11.00
N LEU A 244 -22.35 4.34 -10.10
CA LEU A 244 -23.63 4.14 -9.41
C LEU A 244 -24.03 5.34 -8.56
N ASN A 245 -23.06 6.03 -7.95
CA ASN A 245 -23.31 7.29 -7.25
C ASN A 245 -23.75 8.39 -8.24
N ARG A 246 -23.04 8.58 -9.37
CA ARG A 246 -23.37 9.59 -10.39
C ARG A 246 -24.78 9.43 -10.96
N ILE A 247 -25.23 8.20 -11.20
CA ILE A 247 -26.58 7.93 -11.73
C ILE A 247 -27.66 7.81 -10.65
N GLY A 248 -27.30 7.98 -9.37
CA GLY A 248 -28.24 7.87 -8.25
C GLY A 248 -28.76 6.46 -7.96
N ALA A 249 -28.08 5.41 -8.46
CA ALA A 249 -28.47 4.00 -8.33
C ALA A 249 -27.69 3.25 -7.23
N SER A 250 -27.07 3.98 -6.30
CA SER A 250 -26.24 3.41 -5.23
C SER A 250 -27.03 2.63 -4.18
N GLY A 251 -28.32 2.95 -3.99
CA GLY A 251 -29.18 2.32 -2.98
C GLY A 251 -28.87 2.77 -1.54
N ILE A 252 -28.03 3.78 -1.35
CA ILE A 252 -27.73 4.38 -0.04
C ILE A 252 -28.59 5.65 0.14
N PRO A 253 -29.43 5.75 1.18
CA PRO A 253 -30.23 6.94 1.43
C PRO A 253 -29.36 8.20 1.58
N LYS A 254 -29.73 9.28 0.89
CA LYS A 254 -29.03 10.56 0.98
C LYS A 254 -29.35 11.24 2.33
N SER A 255 -28.61 10.90 3.39
CA SER A 255 -28.68 11.59 4.69
C SER A 255 -27.59 12.66 4.81
N ASN A 256 -27.89 13.77 5.48
CA ASN A 256 -26.90 14.82 5.80
C ASN A 256 -25.93 14.40 6.93
N SER A 257 -26.11 13.22 7.52
CA SER A 257 -25.29 12.71 8.62
C SER A 257 -24.29 11.61 8.22
N ILE A 258 -24.39 11.07 6.99
CA ILE A 258 -23.57 9.93 6.57
C ILE A 258 -22.06 10.24 6.62
N GLY A 259 -21.26 9.27 7.08
CA GLY A 259 -19.80 9.43 7.20
C GLY A 259 -19.28 10.04 8.51
N ARG A 260 -20.13 10.23 9.53
CA ARG A 260 -19.65 10.50 10.90
C ARG A 260 -19.09 9.23 11.54
N VAL A 261 -18.22 9.42 12.51
CA VAL A 261 -17.61 8.36 13.31
C VAL A 261 -18.20 8.44 14.72
N PHE A 262 -18.78 7.35 15.20
CA PHE A 262 -19.31 7.26 16.57
C PHE A 262 -18.22 6.83 17.55
N ASP A 263 -18.19 7.45 18.74
CA ASP A 263 -17.32 7.02 19.82
C ASP A 263 -17.87 5.71 20.40
N SER A 264 -17.36 4.58 19.89
CA SER A 264 -17.68 3.30 20.48
C SER A 264 -16.74 3.07 21.67
N GLY A 265 -17.28 3.23 22.87
CA GLY A 265 -16.60 2.87 24.12
C GLY A 265 -15.93 1.49 24.02
N SER A 266 -14.76 1.37 24.64
CA SER A 266 -13.77 0.30 24.46
C SER A 266 -14.18 -1.10 24.94
N ASP A 267 -15.45 -1.37 25.19
CA ASP A 267 -15.93 -2.67 25.62
C ASP A 267 -16.99 -3.19 24.66
N VAL A 268 -16.76 -4.39 24.12
CA VAL A 268 -17.66 -5.56 24.19
C VAL A 268 -16.95 -6.73 23.52
N THR A 269 -16.93 -7.86 24.21
CA THR A 269 -16.51 -9.18 23.72
C THR A 269 -17.11 -9.49 22.35
N ASP A 270 -16.26 -9.60 21.34
CA ASP A 270 -16.62 -10.02 19.98
C ASP A 270 -17.01 -11.51 20.04
N ASN A 271 -18.25 -11.81 20.44
CA ASN A 271 -18.80 -13.16 20.36
C ASN A 271 -18.85 -13.53 18.88
N LEU A 272 -17.86 -14.31 18.46
CA LEU A 272 -17.55 -14.63 17.08
C LEU A 272 -18.56 -15.65 16.53
N PRO A 273 -19.38 -15.32 15.52
CA PRO A 273 -19.91 -16.37 14.66
C PRO A 273 -18.74 -16.88 13.80
N ASN A 274 -18.08 -17.95 14.25
CA ASN A 274 -17.05 -18.64 13.47
C ASN A 274 -17.68 -19.55 12.39
N SER A 275 -18.87 -19.20 11.89
CA SER A 275 -19.51 -19.98 10.83
C SER A 275 -18.83 -19.66 9.50
N GLU A 276 -18.60 -20.69 8.71
CA GLU A 276 -18.11 -20.58 7.33
C GLU A 276 -18.98 -19.63 6.47
N GLU A 277 -20.25 -19.47 6.83
CA GLU A 277 -21.17 -18.55 6.17
C GLU A 277 -20.89 -17.07 6.52
N ALA A 278 -20.61 -16.74 7.78
CA ALA A 278 -20.26 -15.38 8.19
C ALA A 278 -18.93 -14.93 7.55
N ILE A 279 -17.97 -15.86 7.46
CA ILE A 279 -16.68 -15.65 6.78
C ILE A 279 -16.90 -15.32 5.29
N ARG A 280 -17.72 -16.10 4.58
CA ARG A 280 -18.05 -15.82 3.16
C ARG A 280 -18.79 -14.49 2.97
N ARG A 281 -19.55 -14.04 3.97
CA ARG A 281 -20.19 -12.72 3.99
C ARG A 281 -19.23 -11.57 4.32
N GLY A 282 -17.96 -11.86 4.57
CA GLY A 282 -16.94 -10.85 4.90
C GLY A 282 -17.08 -10.28 6.31
N GLU A 283 -17.73 -11.01 7.22
CA GLU A 283 -17.96 -10.57 8.60
C GLU A 283 -16.73 -10.83 9.49
N TYR A 284 -15.62 -10.15 9.18
CA TYR A 284 -14.41 -10.17 10.00
C TYR A 284 -14.49 -9.13 11.12
N ALA A 285 -13.76 -9.36 12.23
CA ALA A 285 -13.77 -8.45 13.39
C ALA A 285 -13.45 -6.99 13.00
N VAL A 286 -12.45 -6.79 12.14
CA VAL A 286 -12.08 -5.47 11.61
C VAL A 286 -13.21 -4.82 10.81
N ILE A 287 -13.98 -5.59 10.04
CA ILE A 287 -15.11 -5.11 9.23
C ILE A 287 -16.33 -4.83 10.11
N ARG A 288 -16.65 -5.69 11.07
CA ARG A 288 -17.72 -5.45 12.06
C ARG A 288 -17.46 -4.18 12.86
N SER A 289 -16.22 -3.99 13.30
CA SER A 289 -15.82 -2.76 14.00
C SER A 289 -15.97 -1.53 13.11
N LEU A 290 -15.58 -1.61 11.83
CA LEU A 290 -15.76 -0.52 10.87
C LEU A 290 -17.23 -0.13 10.73
N ILE A 291 -18.11 -1.08 10.36
CA ILE A 291 -19.50 -0.76 10.05
C ILE A 291 -20.31 -0.28 11.26
N ARG A 292 -19.84 -0.57 12.48
CA ARG A 292 -20.43 -0.07 13.73
C ARG A 292 -20.01 1.37 14.03
N VAL A 293 -18.75 1.70 13.74
CA VAL A 293 -18.16 3.00 14.05
C VAL A 293 -18.45 4.03 12.97
N LEU A 294 -18.51 3.61 11.70
CA LEU A 294 -18.75 4.48 10.56
C LEU A 294 -20.25 4.58 10.25
N GLU A 295 -20.81 5.79 10.37
CA GLU A 295 -22.20 6.07 9.98
C GLU A 295 -22.40 5.85 8.48
N GLY A 296 -23.36 4.98 8.12
CA GLY A 296 -23.53 4.50 6.75
C GLY A 296 -22.66 3.30 6.38
N GLY A 297 -21.87 2.76 7.32
CA GLY A 297 -20.96 1.64 7.07
C GLY A 297 -21.69 0.34 6.69
N VAL A 298 -22.88 0.09 7.22
CA VAL A 298 -23.71 -1.08 6.86
C VAL A 298 -24.18 -0.98 5.41
N GLU A 299 -24.70 0.20 5.02
CA GLU A 299 -25.14 0.51 3.67
C GLU A 299 -23.97 0.48 2.68
N GLY A 300 -22.84 1.08 3.06
CA GLY A 300 -21.58 1.08 2.31
C GLY A 300 -21.09 -0.34 2.05
N LYS A 301 -21.05 -1.18 3.08
CA LYS A 301 -20.70 -2.60 2.95
C LYS A 301 -21.64 -3.33 1.98
N LYS A 302 -22.96 -3.15 2.15
CA LYS A 302 -23.96 -3.78 1.29
C LYS A 302 -23.78 -3.37 -0.19
N GLN A 303 -23.46 -2.10 -0.45
CA GLN A 303 -23.18 -1.62 -1.79
C GLN A 303 -21.90 -2.24 -2.35
N VAL A 304 -20.81 -2.24 -1.58
CA VAL A 304 -19.53 -2.84 -1.98
C VAL A 304 -19.68 -4.32 -2.28
N ASP A 305 -20.39 -5.08 -1.44
CA ASP A 305 -20.63 -6.51 -1.66
C ASP A 305 -21.32 -6.76 -3.00
N LYS A 306 -22.38 -6.01 -3.28
CA LYS A 306 -23.12 -6.08 -4.55
C LYS A 306 -22.23 -5.74 -5.75
N VAL A 307 -21.37 -4.74 -5.64
CA VAL A 307 -20.47 -4.33 -6.73
C VAL A 307 -19.34 -5.34 -6.94
N ILE A 308 -18.78 -5.90 -5.87
CA ILE A 308 -17.80 -6.99 -5.94
C ILE A 308 -18.40 -8.19 -6.67
N ASP A 309 -19.65 -8.55 -6.38
CA ASP A 309 -20.33 -9.67 -7.02
C ASP A 309 -20.52 -9.42 -8.53
N LYS A 310 -20.83 -8.18 -8.93
CA LYS A 310 -20.91 -7.78 -10.35
C LYS A 310 -19.55 -7.82 -11.08
N CYS A 311 -18.44 -7.67 -10.34
CA CYS A 311 -17.07 -7.71 -10.89
C CYS A 311 -16.37 -9.08 -10.69
N SER A 312 -17.12 -10.10 -10.25
CA SER A 312 -16.56 -11.37 -9.74
C SER A 312 -16.07 -12.35 -10.80
N SER A 313 -16.34 -12.09 -12.09
CA SER A 313 -16.09 -13.04 -13.20
C SER A 313 -14.66 -13.58 -13.25
N MET A 314 -13.66 -12.79 -12.86
CA MET A 314 -12.26 -13.23 -12.75
C MET A 314 -11.86 -13.64 -11.32
N GLN A 315 -12.22 -12.83 -10.31
CA GLN A 315 -11.95 -13.09 -8.90
C GLN A 315 -12.94 -12.29 -8.05
N ASN A 316 -13.61 -12.95 -7.11
CA ASN A 316 -14.35 -12.28 -6.06
C ASN A 316 -13.43 -12.01 -4.87
N LEU A 317 -13.33 -10.73 -4.43
CA LEU A 317 -12.45 -10.35 -3.33
C LEU A 317 -12.83 -11.05 -2.01
N ARG A 318 -14.12 -11.16 -1.69
CA ARG A 318 -14.60 -11.77 -0.44
C ARG A 318 -14.31 -13.27 -0.41
N GLU A 319 -14.54 -13.95 -1.53
CA GLU A 319 -14.22 -15.38 -1.66
C GLU A 319 -12.70 -15.63 -1.61
N ALA A 320 -11.90 -14.73 -2.18
CA ALA A 320 -10.44 -14.82 -2.10
C ALA A 320 -9.95 -14.69 -0.65
N ILE A 321 -10.47 -13.73 0.13
CA ILE A 321 -10.14 -13.59 1.56
C ILE A 321 -10.51 -14.87 2.32
N ALA A 322 -11.72 -15.41 2.09
CA ALA A 322 -12.16 -16.67 2.69
C ALA A 322 -11.24 -17.86 2.30
N THR A 323 -10.82 -17.93 1.05
CA THR A 323 -9.93 -18.99 0.55
C THR A 323 -8.54 -18.92 1.19
N TYR A 324 -7.95 -17.73 1.30
CA TYR A 324 -6.67 -17.56 2.00
C TYR A 324 -6.79 -17.96 3.47
N ARG A 325 -7.85 -17.52 4.15
CA ARG A 325 -8.14 -17.94 5.52
C ARG A 325 -8.14 -19.46 5.65
N SER A 326 -8.95 -20.16 4.85
CA SER A 326 -9.04 -21.63 4.93
C SER A 326 -7.72 -22.31 4.56
N SER A 327 -6.94 -21.73 3.64
CA SER A 327 -5.63 -22.26 3.24
C SER A 327 -4.59 -22.14 4.37
N ILE A 328 -4.54 -21.00 5.07
CA ILE A 328 -3.64 -20.77 6.21
C ILE A 328 -3.83 -21.85 7.29
N LEU A 329 -5.07 -22.28 7.54
CA LEU A 329 -5.40 -23.29 8.55
C LEU A 329 -4.88 -24.69 8.22
N ARG A 330 -4.77 -25.00 6.93
CA ARG A 330 -4.36 -26.31 6.45
C ARG A 330 -2.88 -26.34 6.07
N GLN A 331 -2.22 -25.19 6.06
CA GLN A 331 -0.85 -25.06 5.59
C GLN A 331 0.12 -25.47 6.70
N SER A 332 0.85 -26.55 6.47
CA SER A 332 1.89 -27.04 7.38
C SER A 332 3.23 -26.33 7.18
N ASP A 333 3.49 -25.84 5.97
CA ASP A 333 4.70 -25.08 5.65
C ASP A 333 4.62 -23.65 6.19
N GLU A 334 5.51 -23.32 7.13
CA GLU A 334 5.51 -22.03 7.83
C GLU A 334 5.71 -20.84 6.88
N MET A 335 6.58 -20.97 5.88
CA MET A 335 6.87 -19.90 4.93
C MET A 335 5.66 -19.63 4.01
N LYS A 336 5.01 -20.70 3.53
CA LYS A 336 3.77 -20.56 2.73
C LYS A 336 2.61 -20.03 3.56
N ARG A 337 2.54 -20.42 4.84
CA ARG A 337 1.54 -19.93 5.78
C ARG A 337 1.70 -18.43 6.02
N GLU A 338 2.93 -17.97 6.25
CA GLU A 338 3.25 -16.55 6.42
C GLU A 338 2.94 -15.74 5.16
N ALA A 339 3.32 -16.24 3.98
CA ALA A 339 2.98 -15.59 2.71
C ALA A 339 1.45 -15.49 2.51
N SER A 340 0.71 -16.56 2.81
CA SER A 340 -0.75 -16.58 2.71
C SER A 340 -1.41 -15.63 3.71
N LEU A 341 -0.85 -15.50 4.91
CA LEU A 341 -1.30 -14.54 5.92
C LEU A 341 -1.12 -13.11 5.45
N SER A 342 0.03 -12.79 4.86
CA SER A 342 0.29 -11.47 4.25
C SER A 342 -0.77 -11.13 3.19
N PHE A 343 -1.05 -12.04 2.25
CA PHE A 343 -2.11 -11.83 1.26
C PHE A 343 -3.50 -11.68 1.87
N PHE A 344 -3.84 -12.49 2.89
CA PHE A 344 -5.10 -12.37 3.62
C PHE A 344 -5.27 -10.96 4.22
N MET A 345 -4.22 -10.43 4.87
CA MET A 345 -4.24 -9.10 5.47
C MET A 345 -4.43 -8.02 4.42
N GLU A 346 -3.65 -8.05 3.33
CA GLU A 346 -3.74 -7.05 2.25
C GLU A 346 -5.10 -7.05 1.57
N TYR A 347 -5.71 -8.22 1.37
CA TYR A 347 -7.03 -8.32 0.74
C TYR A 347 -8.15 -7.86 1.68
N LEU A 348 -8.05 -8.17 2.97
CA LEU A 348 -9.01 -7.73 3.97
C LEU A 348 -8.92 -6.21 4.19
N GLU A 349 -7.72 -5.64 4.15
CA GLU A 349 -7.51 -4.19 4.16
C GLU A 349 -8.08 -3.53 2.90
N ARG A 350 -7.87 -4.12 1.72
CA ARG A 350 -8.50 -3.65 0.48
C ARG A 350 -10.02 -3.62 0.59
N TYR A 351 -10.63 -4.67 1.15
CA TYR A 351 -12.08 -4.70 1.38
C TYR A 351 -12.53 -3.62 2.37
N TYR A 352 -11.77 -3.39 3.44
CA TYR A 352 -12.01 -2.32 4.41
C TYR A 352 -12.02 -0.93 3.75
N PHE A 353 -11.01 -0.61 2.94
CA PHE A 353 -10.92 0.68 2.26
C PHE A 353 -12.01 0.87 1.21
N LEU A 354 -12.43 -0.19 0.50
CA LEU A 354 -13.56 -0.11 -0.43
C LEU A 354 -14.87 0.28 0.28
N ILE A 355 -15.10 -0.22 1.51
CA ILE A 355 -16.26 0.17 2.33
C ILE A 355 -16.16 1.63 2.74
N CYS A 356 -15.00 2.07 3.21
CA CYS A 356 -14.76 3.47 3.56
C CYS A 356 -14.99 4.38 2.34
N PHE A 357 -14.45 4.01 1.19
CA PHE A 357 -14.60 4.74 -0.06
C PHE A 357 -16.06 4.82 -0.51
N ALA A 358 -16.81 3.73 -0.41
CA ALA A 358 -18.24 3.74 -0.72
C ALA A 358 -19.00 4.73 0.18
N VAL A 359 -18.69 4.82 1.47
CA VAL A 359 -19.31 5.81 2.37
C VAL A 359 -18.86 7.23 2.02
N TYR A 360 -17.57 7.44 1.76
CA TYR A 360 -16.98 8.73 1.38
C TYR A 360 -17.73 9.36 0.19
N ILE A 361 -17.88 8.65 -0.93
CA ILE A 361 -18.53 9.17 -2.14
C ILE A 361 -20.00 9.56 -1.94
N HIS A 362 -20.67 9.06 -0.88
CA HIS A 362 -22.04 9.48 -0.53
C HIS A 362 -22.07 10.61 0.50
N SER A 363 -21.08 10.67 1.40
CA SER A 363 -20.97 11.74 2.40
C SER A 363 -20.60 13.08 1.78
N GLU A 364 -19.67 13.08 0.84
CA GLU A 364 -19.20 14.28 0.17
C GLU A 364 -19.96 14.46 -1.14
N ARG A 365 -21.09 15.19 -1.06
CA ARG A 365 -22.01 15.41 -2.21
C ARG A 365 -21.34 16.00 -3.44
N ASP A 366 -20.23 16.71 -3.24
CA ASP A 366 -19.46 17.33 -4.32
C ASP A 366 -18.16 16.58 -4.64
N ALA A 367 -17.89 15.40 -4.04
CA ALA A 367 -16.68 14.60 -4.32
C ALA A 367 -16.50 14.24 -5.80
N LEU A 368 -17.60 14.25 -6.57
CA LEU A 368 -17.61 13.94 -8.01
C LEU A 368 -17.80 15.18 -8.90
N ARG A 369 -17.73 16.40 -8.33
CA ARG A 369 -17.81 17.66 -9.09
C ARG A 369 -16.42 18.22 -9.30
N SER A 370 -16.09 18.59 -10.54
CA SER A 370 -14.79 19.19 -10.86
C SER A 370 -14.69 20.59 -10.23
N SER A 371 -13.57 20.85 -9.55
CA SER A 371 -13.05 22.20 -9.31
C SER A 371 -13.95 23.20 -8.56
N SER A 372 -14.50 22.85 -7.40
CA SER A 372 -14.92 23.89 -6.41
C SER A 372 -13.90 24.00 -5.28
N PHE A 373 -13.57 25.23 -4.89
CA PHE A 373 -12.85 25.51 -3.65
C PHE A 373 -13.65 24.94 -2.46
N GLY A 374 -13.15 23.89 -1.80
CA GLY A 374 -13.73 23.33 -0.57
C GLY A 374 -13.97 21.82 -0.50
N HIS A 375 -13.55 21.01 -1.49
CA HIS A 375 -13.73 19.55 -1.44
C HIS A 375 -12.70 18.85 -0.54
N SER A 376 -13.15 17.89 0.27
CA SER A 376 -12.27 16.93 0.94
C SER A 376 -12.01 15.76 -0.01
N SER A 377 -10.74 15.48 -0.31
CA SER A 377 -10.35 14.23 -0.99
C SER A 377 -10.66 13.01 -0.12
N PHE A 378 -10.62 11.80 -0.68
CA PHE A 378 -10.72 10.56 0.10
C PHE A 378 -9.55 10.45 1.08
N ALA A 379 -8.33 10.81 0.66
CA ALA A 379 -7.19 10.88 1.56
C ALA A 379 -7.43 11.85 2.73
N ASP A 380 -7.94 13.05 2.48
CA ASP A 380 -8.28 14.02 3.53
C ASP A 380 -9.42 13.52 4.42
N TRP A 381 -10.43 12.87 3.83
CA TRP A 381 -11.58 12.32 4.55
C TRP A 381 -11.17 11.21 5.51
N MET A 382 -10.27 10.33 5.07
CA MET A 382 -9.66 9.30 5.91
C MET A 382 -8.76 9.92 6.98
N LYS A 383 -7.91 10.89 6.63
CA LYS A 383 -7.00 11.57 7.55
C LYS A 383 -7.74 12.30 8.68
N ALA A 384 -8.91 12.87 8.39
CA ALA A 384 -9.78 13.48 9.39
C ALA A 384 -10.44 12.47 10.35
N ARG A 385 -10.27 11.16 10.14
CA ARG A 385 -10.90 10.06 10.90
C ARG A 385 -9.85 9.05 11.39
N PRO A 386 -8.93 9.44 12.29
CA PRO A 386 -7.87 8.58 12.80
C PRO A 386 -8.38 7.29 13.48
N GLU A 387 -9.64 7.28 13.93
CA GLU A 387 -10.31 6.12 14.52
C GLU A 387 -10.40 4.95 13.52
N LEU A 388 -10.60 5.24 12.23
CA LEU A 388 -10.65 4.20 11.18
C LEU A 388 -9.30 3.50 11.03
N TYR A 389 -8.21 4.27 11.00
CA TYR A 389 -6.86 3.72 11.00
C TYR A 389 -6.52 2.95 12.28
N SER A 390 -7.03 3.40 13.43
CA SER A 390 -6.89 2.70 14.71
C SER A 390 -7.52 1.30 14.68
N ILE A 391 -8.68 1.15 14.04
CA ILE A 391 -9.35 -0.15 13.85
C ILE A 391 -8.47 -1.10 13.05
N ILE A 392 -7.97 -0.68 11.87
CA ILE A 392 -7.07 -1.50 11.03
C ILE A 392 -5.83 -1.89 11.83
N ARG A 393 -5.17 -0.91 12.47
CA ARG A 393 -3.94 -1.13 13.23
C ARG A 393 -4.14 -2.16 14.34
N ARG A 394 -5.22 -2.03 15.12
CA ARG A 394 -5.49 -2.89 16.29
C ARG A 394 -5.99 -4.27 15.89
N LEU A 395 -6.91 -4.37 14.93
CA LEU A 395 -7.65 -5.61 14.65
C LEU A 395 -7.13 -6.39 13.43
N LEU A 396 -6.25 -5.79 12.63
CA LEU A 396 -5.67 -6.46 11.46
C LEU A 396 -4.15 -6.55 11.54
N ARG A 397 -3.45 -5.43 11.78
CA ARG A 397 -1.98 -5.38 11.69
C ARG A 397 -1.27 -5.85 12.97
N ARG A 398 -1.78 -5.50 14.16
CA ARG A 398 -1.19 -5.90 15.46
C ARG A 398 -1.54 -7.31 15.91
N ASP A 399 -2.63 -7.87 15.40
CA ASP A 399 -3.06 -9.23 15.74
C ASP A 399 -3.57 -9.97 14.48
N PRO A 400 -2.67 -10.37 13.55
CA PRO A 400 -3.07 -11.08 12.33
C PRO A 400 -3.77 -12.41 12.60
N MET A 401 -3.42 -13.09 13.69
CA MET A 401 -4.05 -14.35 14.11
C MET A 401 -5.44 -14.12 14.70
N GLY A 402 -5.63 -13.05 15.47
CA GLY A 402 -6.95 -12.59 15.91
C GLY A 402 -7.82 -12.07 14.77
N ALA A 403 -7.22 -11.48 13.72
CA ALA A 403 -7.93 -11.12 12.49
C ALA A 403 -8.48 -12.37 11.77
N LEU A 404 -7.78 -13.51 11.91
CA LEU A 404 -8.28 -14.83 11.56
C LEU A 404 -9.32 -15.36 12.57
N GLY A 405 -9.88 -14.57 13.47
CA GLY A 405 -10.91 -15.04 14.41
C GLY A 405 -10.39 -16.05 15.43
N TYR A 406 -9.08 -16.21 15.56
CA TYR A 406 -8.49 -16.99 16.65
C TYR A 406 -8.17 -16.00 17.76
N ALA A 407 -9.03 -15.91 18.77
CA ALA A 407 -8.60 -15.29 20.01
C ALA A 407 -7.37 -16.05 20.50
N SER A 408 -6.22 -15.38 20.66
CA SER A 408 -5.20 -15.89 21.57
C SER A 408 -5.94 -16.26 22.85
N SER A 409 -5.85 -17.52 23.28
CA SER A 409 -6.46 -17.98 24.51
C SER A 409 -6.15 -16.95 25.58
N LYS A 410 -7.17 -16.19 26.02
CA LYS A 410 -7.02 -15.31 27.17
C LYS A 410 -6.43 -16.20 28.25
N PRO A 411 -5.22 -15.93 28.78
CA PRO A 411 -4.73 -16.72 29.89
C PRO A 411 -5.82 -16.69 30.94
N SER A 412 -6.28 -17.89 31.32
CA SER A 412 -7.40 -18.06 32.22
C SER A 412 -7.20 -17.17 33.43
N LEU A 413 -8.24 -16.45 33.86
CA LEU A 413 -8.29 -15.73 35.13
C LEU A 413 -8.27 -16.72 36.32
N MET A 414 -7.27 -17.61 36.37
CA MET A 414 -6.95 -18.33 37.59
C MET A 414 -6.14 -17.37 38.45
N LYS A 415 -6.85 -16.78 39.41
CA LYS A 415 -6.37 -16.13 40.63
C LYS A 415 -4.95 -15.57 40.53
N ILE A 416 -4.85 -14.25 40.39
CA ILE A 416 -3.70 -13.51 40.91
C ILE A 416 -3.68 -13.82 42.41
N ALA A 417 -2.93 -14.84 42.82
CA ALA A 417 -2.51 -14.95 44.20
C ALA A 417 -1.61 -13.74 44.43
N GLU A 418 -2.03 -12.86 45.34
CA GLU A 418 -1.21 -11.76 45.82
C GLU A 418 0.12 -12.37 46.29
N SER A 419 1.20 -12.09 45.57
CA SER A 419 2.55 -12.24 46.12
C SER A 419 2.63 -11.34 47.36
N ALA A 420 3.31 -11.82 48.40
CA ALA A 420 3.49 -11.13 49.68
C ALA A 420 4.10 -9.70 49.57
N ASP A 421 4.50 -9.29 48.35
CA ASP A 421 5.22 -8.06 48.06
C ASP A 421 4.41 -7.09 47.16
N GLY A 422 3.18 -7.47 46.77
CA GLY A 422 2.27 -6.61 45.99
C GLY A 422 2.66 -6.35 44.53
N ARG A 423 3.58 -7.12 43.94
CA ARG A 423 4.01 -6.96 42.53
C ARG A 423 3.50 -8.10 41.63
N PRO A 424 2.87 -7.82 40.48
CA PRO A 424 2.42 -8.88 39.56
C PRO A 424 3.63 -9.61 38.94
N HIS A 425 3.56 -10.95 38.90
CA HIS A 425 4.71 -11.83 38.71
C HIS A 425 5.09 -12.18 37.26
N GLU A 426 4.36 -11.73 36.23
CA GLU A 426 4.78 -11.95 34.84
C GLU A 426 4.49 -10.74 33.95
N MET A 427 5.54 -10.20 33.33
CA MET A 427 5.47 -9.08 32.38
C MET A 427 4.49 -9.36 31.23
N GLY A 428 4.40 -10.62 30.77
CA GLY A 428 3.47 -11.04 29.72
C GLY A 428 2.00 -10.91 30.14
N VAL A 429 1.67 -11.25 31.38
CA VAL A 429 0.30 -11.13 31.93
C VAL A 429 -0.07 -9.67 32.14
N VAL A 430 0.84 -8.88 32.73
CA VAL A 430 0.62 -7.44 32.95
C VAL A 430 0.49 -6.71 31.62
N ALA A 431 1.33 -7.03 30.63
CA ALA A 431 1.21 -6.48 29.29
C ALA A 431 -0.14 -6.87 28.70
N ALA A 432 -0.50 -8.15 28.65
CA ALA A 432 -1.75 -8.65 28.05
C ALA A 432 -3.03 -8.00 28.63
N LEU A 433 -3.01 -7.55 29.89
CA LEU A 433 -4.14 -6.89 30.56
C LEU A 433 -4.25 -5.38 30.28
N ARG A 434 -3.28 -4.76 29.59
CA ARG A 434 -3.31 -3.32 29.27
C ARG A 434 -4.35 -3.01 28.19
N ASN A 435 -5.17 -2.00 28.47
CA ASN A 435 -6.20 -1.49 27.56
C ASN A 435 -6.00 -0.01 27.18
N GLY A 436 -4.82 0.57 27.47
CA GLY A 436 -4.51 1.95 27.12
C GLY A 436 -4.42 2.16 25.60
N GLN A 437 -4.76 3.38 25.15
CA GLN A 437 -4.72 3.74 23.72
C GLN A 437 -3.31 3.62 23.11
N VAL A 438 -2.29 4.05 23.87
CA VAL A 438 -0.87 4.01 23.47
C VAL A 438 -0.13 2.86 24.14
N LEU A 439 -0.23 2.74 25.46
CA LEU A 439 0.30 1.63 26.24
C LEU A 439 -0.72 0.49 26.32
N GLY A 440 -0.82 -0.27 25.23
CA GLY A 440 -1.74 -1.40 25.07
C GLY A 440 -1.11 -2.76 25.33
N SER A 441 -1.89 -3.83 25.07
CA SER A 441 -1.56 -5.20 25.47
C SER A 441 -0.28 -5.78 24.88
N GLN A 442 0.17 -5.24 23.74
CA GLN A 442 1.36 -5.66 22.99
C GLN A 442 2.53 -4.65 23.08
N THR A 443 2.48 -3.73 24.05
CA THR A 443 3.50 -2.69 24.18
C THR A 443 4.17 -2.70 25.55
N VAL A 444 5.44 -2.30 25.60
CA VAL A 444 6.24 -2.14 26.82
C VAL A 444 6.92 -0.78 26.82
N LEU A 445 7.22 -0.27 28.02
CA LEU A 445 8.11 0.86 28.19
C LEU A 445 9.53 0.35 28.44
N LYS A 446 10.46 0.72 27.57
CA LYS A 446 11.88 0.41 27.70
C LYS A 446 12.62 1.66 28.19
N SER A 447 13.47 1.52 29.19
CA SER A 447 14.38 2.59 29.61
C SER A 447 15.37 2.90 28.48
N ASP A 448 15.53 4.17 28.14
CA ASP A 448 16.60 4.62 27.24
C ASP A 448 17.98 4.55 27.91
N HIS A 449 17.99 4.66 29.24
CA HIS A 449 19.20 4.53 30.03
C HIS A 449 19.43 3.05 30.27
N CYS A 450 20.32 2.46 29.49
CA CYS A 450 20.76 1.08 29.60
C CYS A 450 22.28 1.00 29.84
N PRO A 451 22.79 -0.11 30.40
CA PRO A 451 24.22 -0.35 30.46
C PRO A 451 24.86 -0.21 29.06
N GLY A 452 25.95 0.57 28.97
CA GLY A 452 26.64 0.83 27.71
C GLY A 452 26.10 1.99 26.87
N CYS A 453 25.06 2.72 27.30
CA CYS A 453 24.57 3.90 26.57
C CYS A 453 25.59 5.06 26.51
N GLN A 454 26.56 5.09 27.43
CA GLN A 454 27.65 6.07 27.47
C GLN A 454 28.88 5.52 26.72
N SER A 455 29.32 6.25 25.71
CA SER A 455 30.60 6.01 25.05
C SER A 455 31.75 6.34 25.99
N LEU A 456 32.71 5.41 26.09
CA LEU A 456 33.93 5.58 26.88
C LEU A 456 34.96 6.47 26.18
N SER A 457 34.82 6.72 24.86
CA SER A 457 35.76 7.51 24.06
C SER A 457 35.52 9.02 24.12
N LEU A 458 34.41 9.46 24.73
CA LEU A 458 34.11 10.88 24.84
C LEU A 458 34.86 11.52 26.02
N PRO A 459 35.43 12.72 25.82
CA PRO A 459 36.32 13.35 26.79
C PRO A 459 35.57 13.90 28.02
N GLU A 460 34.30 14.25 27.85
CA GLU A 460 33.46 14.85 28.88
C GLU A 460 32.31 13.92 29.25
N ARG A 461 31.96 13.91 30.54
CA ARG A 461 30.80 13.20 31.07
C ARG A 461 29.95 14.15 31.88
N VAL A 462 28.68 14.24 31.52
CA VAL A 462 27.65 14.93 32.29
C VAL A 462 26.70 13.89 32.85
N GLU A 463 26.53 13.88 34.17
CA GLU A 463 25.68 12.90 34.85
C GLU A 463 24.24 12.98 34.34
N GLY A 464 23.63 11.82 34.05
CA GLY A 464 22.28 11.76 33.49
C GLY A 464 22.16 12.21 32.04
N ALA A 465 23.25 12.63 31.38
CA ALA A 465 23.27 13.12 30.00
C ALA A 465 24.28 12.32 29.15
N PRO A 466 23.91 11.10 28.72
CA PRO A 466 24.85 10.23 28.04
C PRO A 466 25.33 10.83 26.72
N ASN A 467 26.59 10.57 26.36
CA ASN A 467 27.20 11.02 25.11
C ASN A 467 27.17 12.55 24.88
N PHE A 468 27.10 13.34 25.95
CA PHE A 468 27.26 14.78 25.88
C PHE A 468 28.62 15.14 25.26
N ARG A 469 28.61 16.06 24.28
CA ARG A 469 29.79 16.55 23.59
C ARG A 469 29.54 17.92 22.96
N GLU A 470 30.60 18.70 22.81
CA GLU A 470 30.61 20.00 22.13
C GLU A 470 31.31 19.89 20.78
N VAL A 471 30.88 20.68 19.79
CA VAL A 471 31.63 20.91 18.56
C VAL A 471 32.73 21.94 18.83
N PRO A 472 34.03 21.60 18.68
CA PRO A 472 35.11 22.53 18.98
C PRO A 472 34.95 23.86 18.23
N GLY A 473 34.97 24.98 18.96
CA GLY A 473 34.87 26.33 18.39
C GLY A 473 33.46 26.76 17.94
N PHE A 474 32.42 25.94 18.14
CA PHE A 474 31.06 26.25 17.70
C PHE A 474 30.04 25.98 18.82
N PRO A 475 29.02 26.84 19.06
CA PRO A 475 28.06 26.70 20.15
C PRO A 475 26.98 25.63 19.85
N VAL A 476 27.41 24.46 19.39
CA VAL A 476 26.56 23.32 19.06
C VAL A 476 27.01 22.13 19.90
N TYR A 477 26.03 21.52 20.56
CA TYR A 477 26.23 20.42 21.49
C TYR A 477 25.38 19.23 21.06
N GLY A 478 25.87 18.02 21.30
CA GLY A 478 25.14 16.79 21.06
C GLY A 478 25.04 15.97 22.34
N VAL A 479 23.90 15.35 22.60
CA VAL A 479 23.66 14.51 23.77
C VAL A 479 22.66 13.42 23.41
N ALA A 480 22.79 12.23 24.00
CA ALA A 480 21.74 11.22 23.97
C ALA A 480 20.57 11.64 24.87
N ASN A 481 19.45 10.92 24.86
CA ASN A 481 18.27 11.32 25.62
C ASN A 481 18.58 11.40 27.13
N PRO A 482 18.61 12.60 27.74
CA PRO A 482 19.05 12.76 29.13
C PRO A 482 17.91 12.47 30.12
N THR A 483 18.25 12.24 31.39
CA THR A 483 17.30 12.37 32.51
C THR A 483 16.93 13.84 32.72
N ILE A 484 15.85 14.11 33.47
CA ILE A 484 15.48 15.49 33.82
C ILE A 484 16.64 16.23 34.51
N ASP A 485 17.36 15.56 35.42
CA ASP A 485 18.54 16.14 36.08
C ASP A 485 19.74 16.28 35.12
N GLY A 486 19.86 15.37 34.16
CA GLY A 486 20.82 15.49 33.06
C GLY A 486 20.57 16.72 32.20
N ILE A 487 19.30 17.05 31.90
CA ILE A 487 18.93 18.28 31.18
C ILE A 487 19.42 19.50 31.97
N ARG A 488 19.11 19.57 33.27
CA ARG A 488 19.57 20.66 34.14
C ARG A 488 21.09 20.77 34.16
N SER A 489 21.79 19.64 34.26
CA SER A 489 23.25 19.59 34.27
C SER A 489 23.85 20.08 32.96
N VAL A 490 23.26 19.71 31.81
CA VAL A 490 23.67 20.19 30.49
C VAL A 490 23.46 21.69 30.36
N ILE A 491 22.29 22.19 30.74
CA ILE A 491 21.98 23.63 30.69
C ILE A 491 22.98 24.41 31.57
N LYS A 492 23.23 23.93 32.80
CA LYS A 492 24.22 24.54 33.70
C LYS A 492 25.63 24.51 33.09
N ARG A 493 26.04 23.39 32.47
CA ARG A 493 27.34 23.24 31.82
C ARG A 493 27.54 24.17 30.62
N ILE A 494 26.49 24.37 29.82
CA ILE A 494 26.47 25.30 28.67
C ILE A 494 26.43 26.76 29.16
N GLY A 495 25.63 27.06 30.18
CA GLY A 495 25.51 28.41 30.74
C GLY A 495 26.75 28.86 31.52
N SER A 496 27.47 27.94 32.15
CA SER A 496 28.69 28.26 32.91
C SER A 496 29.87 28.68 32.02
N SER A 497 29.88 28.32 30.74
CA SER A 497 31.00 28.63 29.83
C SER A 497 30.86 29.95 29.07
N LYS A 498 29.67 30.56 28.99
CA LYS A 498 29.43 31.75 28.14
C LYS A 498 28.53 32.84 28.74
N GLY A 499 28.27 32.84 30.05
CA GLY A 499 27.26 33.71 30.65
C GLY A 499 25.84 33.26 30.29
N ARG A 500 24.80 33.91 30.82
CA ARG A 500 23.38 33.53 30.59
C ARG A 500 23.01 33.66 29.10
N CYS A 501 23.25 32.61 28.31
CA CYS A 501 22.80 32.49 26.93
C CYS A 501 21.59 31.55 26.85
N PRO A 502 20.56 31.90 26.06
CA PRO A 502 19.43 31.01 25.82
C PRO A 502 19.89 29.73 25.12
N VAL A 503 19.41 28.57 25.59
CA VAL A 503 19.72 27.25 25.01
C VAL A 503 18.52 26.78 24.19
N PHE A 504 18.75 26.52 22.90
CA PHE A 504 17.74 25.91 22.04
C PHE A 504 17.93 24.38 22.02
N TRP A 505 16.96 23.65 22.58
CA TRP A 505 16.99 22.19 22.64
C TRP A 505 16.16 21.59 21.52
N HIS A 506 16.81 20.92 20.56
CA HIS A 506 16.13 20.27 19.45
C HIS A 506 16.02 18.75 19.68
N ASN A 507 14.81 18.24 19.81
CA ASN A 507 14.56 16.80 19.88
C ASN A 507 14.41 16.22 18.46
N MET A 508 15.35 15.37 18.07
CA MET A 508 15.36 14.71 16.75
C MET A 508 14.66 13.34 16.74
N ARG A 509 13.98 12.95 17.83
CA ARG A 509 13.33 11.64 17.91
C ARG A 509 11.92 11.69 17.34
N GLU A 510 11.63 10.74 16.44
CA GLU A 510 10.28 10.44 15.98
C GLU A 510 9.47 9.66 17.03
N GLU A 511 10.15 8.86 17.85
CA GLU A 511 9.51 8.00 18.86
C GLU A 511 8.94 8.79 20.05
N THR A 512 7.81 8.35 20.59
CA THR A 512 7.26 8.89 21.84
C THR A 512 8.18 8.55 23.02
N VAL A 513 8.62 9.59 23.72
CA VAL A 513 9.41 9.50 24.96
C VAL A 513 8.55 10.02 26.12
N VAL A 514 8.53 9.28 27.22
CA VAL A 514 7.90 9.71 28.48
C VAL A 514 8.89 9.63 29.63
N TYR A 515 8.82 10.58 30.56
CA TYR A 515 9.66 10.59 31.75
C TYR A 515 8.89 10.00 32.95
N ILE A 516 9.46 8.97 33.58
CA ILE A 516 8.92 8.38 34.81
C ILE A 516 9.99 8.55 35.89
N ASN A 517 9.65 9.27 36.97
CA ASN A 517 10.58 9.59 38.06
C ASN A 517 11.90 10.18 37.55
N GLY A 518 11.82 11.12 36.59
CA GLY A 518 12.98 11.79 36.00
C GLY A 518 13.78 10.97 34.98
N LYS A 519 13.46 9.70 34.76
CA LYS A 519 14.15 8.83 33.79
C LYS A 519 13.35 8.70 32.48
N PRO A 520 14.00 8.73 31.31
CA PRO A 520 13.33 8.61 30.03
C PRO A 520 13.02 7.14 29.66
N PHE A 521 11.80 6.93 29.16
CA PHE A 521 11.31 5.66 28.65
C PHE A 521 10.70 5.83 27.26
N VAL A 522 10.80 4.78 26.46
CA VAL A 522 10.25 4.71 25.10
C VAL A 522 9.32 3.52 24.94
N LEU A 523 8.34 3.68 24.07
CA LEU A 523 7.41 2.61 23.73
C LEU A 523 8.07 1.59 22.78
N ARG A 524 7.86 0.31 23.05
CA ARG A 524 8.38 -0.83 22.28
C ARG A 524 7.32 -1.93 22.17
N GLU A 525 7.46 -2.79 21.17
CA GLU A 525 6.61 -3.99 21.03
C GLU A 525 7.10 -5.07 22.00
N VAL A 526 6.16 -5.80 22.64
CA VAL A 526 6.49 -6.90 23.56
C VAL A 526 7.34 -7.97 22.87
N GLU A 527 7.05 -8.28 21.60
CA GLU A 527 7.75 -9.30 20.82
C GLU A 527 9.10 -8.81 20.27
N ARG A 528 9.30 -7.48 20.17
CA ARG A 528 10.52 -6.87 19.61
C ARG A 528 11.03 -5.74 20.51
N PRO A 529 11.33 -6.00 21.80
CA PRO A 529 11.61 -4.95 22.77
C PRO A 529 12.90 -4.19 22.49
N TYR A 530 13.78 -4.75 21.64
CA TYR A 530 15.06 -4.16 21.25
C TYR A 530 15.01 -3.39 19.92
N LYS A 531 13.92 -3.48 19.17
CA LYS A 531 13.74 -2.76 17.91
C LYS A 531 12.81 -1.57 18.12
N ASN A 532 12.97 -0.53 17.31
CA ASN A 532 11.98 0.54 17.26
C ASN A 532 10.62 -0.05 16.90
N MET A 533 9.54 0.59 17.36
CA MET A 533 8.20 0.23 16.89
C MET A 533 8.24 0.21 15.36
N LEU A 534 7.60 -0.78 14.72
CA LEU A 534 7.50 -0.74 13.27
C LEU A 534 6.75 0.53 12.89
N GLU A 535 7.50 1.49 12.33
CA GLU A 535 6.93 2.51 11.47
C GLU A 535 6.23 1.76 10.35
N TYR A 536 4.91 1.64 10.44
CA TYR A 536 4.14 1.78 9.22
C TYR A 536 4.27 3.26 8.88
N SER A 537 5.34 3.58 8.15
CA SER A 537 5.49 4.84 7.44
C SER A 537 4.24 4.98 6.58
N VAL A 538 3.23 5.65 7.12
CA VAL A 538 2.28 6.34 6.28
C VAL A 538 3.13 7.45 5.66
N TYR A 539 3.68 7.15 4.49
CA TYR A 539 4.41 8.11 3.68
C TYR A 539 3.43 9.22 3.28
N TYR A 540 3.29 10.22 4.14
CA TYR A 540 2.82 11.55 3.79
C TYR A 540 3.86 12.54 4.30
N THR A 541 4.67 13.00 3.34
CA THR A 541 5.17 14.37 3.19
C THR A 541 5.41 15.18 4.47
N LEU A 542 6.69 15.49 4.71
CA LEU A 542 7.20 16.87 4.81
C LEU A 542 6.12 17.92 5.14
N PHE A 543 5.64 17.93 6.38
CA PHE A 543 5.39 19.16 7.12
C PHE A 543 5.51 18.77 8.58
N SER A 544 6.67 19.14 9.12
CA SER A 544 6.95 19.16 10.54
C SER A 544 5.78 19.88 11.22
N PHE A 545 4.86 19.13 11.84
CA PHE A 545 4.13 19.67 12.98
C PHE A 545 5.19 19.83 14.06
N PHE A 546 5.82 21.00 14.06
CA PHE A 546 6.49 21.54 15.22
C PHE A 546 5.44 21.65 16.32
N ILE A 547 5.22 20.56 17.05
CA ILE A 547 4.81 20.69 18.45
C ILE A 547 6.06 21.24 19.12
N TYR A 548 6.18 22.57 19.14
CA TYR A 548 7.09 23.26 20.05
C TYR A 548 6.62 22.92 21.47
N GLY A 549 7.12 21.80 22.01
CA GLY A 549 7.30 21.67 23.44
C GLY A 549 8.43 22.63 23.84
N LEU A 550 8.14 23.92 23.88
CA LEU A 550 8.98 24.90 24.55
C LEU A 550 8.88 24.58 26.05
N LEU A 551 9.82 23.77 26.54
CA LEU A 551 10.04 23.67 27.97
C LEU A 551 10.78 24.96 28.39
N PHE A 552 10.03 26.02 28.69
CA PHE A 552 10.57 27.14 29.46
C PHE A 552 10.81 26.63 30.87
N VAL A 553 12.06 26.28 31.17
CA VAL A 553 12.50 26.13 32.56
C VAL A 553 12.96 27.51 33.01
N GLU A 554 12.05 28.29 33.58
CA GLU A 554 12.46 29.38 34.47
C GLU A 554 13.15 28.74 35.67
N VAL A 555 14.44 29.00 35.79
CA VAL A 555 15.18 28.76 37.03
C VAL A 555 14.90 29.97 37.91
N GLU A 556 13.86 29.89 38.73
CA GLU A 556 13.75 30.79 39.89
C GLU A 556 14.91 30.44 40.84
N ASP A 557 15.77 31.43 41.07
CA ASP A 557 16.77 31.38 42.15
C ASP A 557 16.05 31.70 43.47
N THR A 558 16.27 30.84 44.47
CA THR A 558 15.84 30.84 45.89
C THR A 558 14.42 30.43 46.25
#